data_AF-A0A8T4DQF5-F1
#
_entry.id   AF-A0A8T4DQF5-F1
#
_cell.length_a   1.000
_cell.length_b   1.000
_cell.length_c   1.000
_cell.angle_alpha   90.00
_cell.angle_beta   90.00
_cell.angle_gamma   90.00
#
_symmetry.space_group_name_H-M   'P 1'
#
loop_
_entity.id
_entity.type
_entity.pdbx_description
1 polymer ?
#
loop_
_entity_poly.entity_id
_entity_poly.type
_entity_poly.pdbx_seq_one_letter_code
_entity_poly.pdbx_strand_id
1 'polypeptide(L)'
;MNSYNHFITSFIILVVLFFNKVSIVEIVLFALVFGVLIDGNQTIGKRMRKPEAHKRTWIEEPFGVLFLGVPLGLLLSSIKKEYYLLTVIPYAVHVAQDYLTIHEVSPLAPFSRKNMKTGFFKSSPAASWYTGNEKGVSEKYFLALNILALVAVVGIYFI
;
A
#
# COMPACT_ATOMS: atom_id res chain seq x y z
N MET A 1 1.26 1.23 -7.26
CA MET A 1 2.63 1.72 -7.01
C MET A 1 3.57 0.52 -6.92
N ASN A 2 4.89 0.67 -6.90
CA ASN A 2 5.83 -0.45 -6.76
C ASN A 2 5.92 -0.91 -5.30
N SER A 3 6.31 -2.17 -5.14
CA SER A 3 6.46 -2.81 -3.83
C SER A 3 7.45 -2.10 -2.90
N TYR A 4 8.51 -1.48 -3.43
CA TYR A 4 9.49 -0.74 -2.63
C TYR A 4 8.87 0.46 -1.94
N ASN A 5 8.03 1.22 -2.65
CA ASN A 5 7.31 2.36 -2.10
C ASN A 5 6.37 1.94 -0.97
N HIS A 6 5.63 0.85 -1.17
CA HIS A 6 4.73 0.32 -0.14
C HIS A 6 5.50 -0.15 1.11
N PHE A 7 6.63 -0.84 0.91
CA PHE A 7 7.52 -1.24 1.99
C PHE A 7 8.03 -0.04 2.78
N ILE A 8 8.69 0.91 2.10
CA ILE A 8 9.34 2.06 2.76
C ILE A 8 8.30 2.86 3.54
N THR A 9 7.12 3.10 2.96
CA THR A 9 6.08 3.89 3.62
C THR A 9 5.52 3.16 4.84
N SER A 10 5.22 1.86 4.70
CA SER A 10 4.76 1.04 5.82
C SER A 10 5.80 1.03 6.93
N PHE A 11 7.07 0.79 6.60
CA PHE A 11 8.17 0.80 7.55
C PHE A 11 8.29 2.14 8.29
N ILE A 12 8.32 3.27 7.57
CA ILE A 12 8.38 4.61 8.16
C ILE A 12 7.25 4.83 9.16
N ILE A 13 6.00 4.56 8.75
CA ILE A 13 4.83 4.79 9.59
C ILE A 13 4.89 3.90 10.83
N LEU A 14 5.25 2.63 10.67
CA LEU A 14 5.35 1.70 11.79
C LEU A 14 6.49 2.06 12.75
N VAL A 15 7.65 2.50 12.27
CA VAL A 15 8.73 3.00 13.14
C VAL A 15 8.24 4.21 13.94
N VAL A 16 7.69 5.23 13.28
CA VAL A 16 7.22 6.44 13.97
C VAL A 16 6.20 6.13 15.06
N LEU A 17 5.28 5.19 14.81
CA LEU A 17 4.19 4.87 15.74
C LEU A 17 4.55 3.85 16.83
N PHE A 18 5.49 2.92 16.54
CA PHE A 18 5.70 1.73 17.37
C PHE A 18 7.16 1.44 17.75
N PHE A 19 8.13 2.28 17.40
CA PHE A 19 9.56 2.04 17.72
C PHE A 19 9.81 1.73 19.21
N ASN A 20 9.07 2.37 20.13
CA ASN A 20 9.21 2.15 21.57
C ASN A 20 8.35 0.99 22.13
N LYS A 21 7.56 0.31 21.29
CA LYS A 21 6.57 -0.70 21.73
C LYS A 21 6.84 -2.10 21.19
N VAL A 22 7.49 -2.19 20.03
CA VAL A 22 7.78 -3.46 19.35
C VAL A 22 9.20 -3.42 18.80
N SER A 23 9.78 -4.59 18.58
CA SER A 23 11.13 -4.69 18.02
C SER A 23 11.17 -4.24 16.56
N ILE A 24 12.33 -3.75 16.13
CA ILE A 24 12.53 -3.36 14.73
C ILE A 24 12.34 -4.53 13.77
N VAL A 25 12.66 -5.76 14.19
CA VAL A 25 12.46 -6.97 13.40
C VAL A 25 10.97 -7.22 13.14
N GLU A 26 10.13 -7.07 14.16
CA GLU A 26 8.67 -7.17 14.01
C GLU A 26 8.15 -6.10 13.04
N ILE A 27 8.63 -4.85 13.16
CA ILE A 27 8.23 -3.76 12.24
C ILE A 27 8.58 -4.12 10.79
N VAL A 28 9.80 -4.59 10.54
CA VAL A 28 10.25 -4.99 9.20
C VAL A 28 9.38 -6.13 8.67
N LEU A 29 9.11 -7.16 9.49
CA LEU A 29 8.29 -8.30 9.08
C LEU A 29 6.86 -7.87 8.72
N PHE A 30 6.20 -7.07 9.55
CA PHE A 30 4.84 -6.61 9.27
C PHE A 30 4.79 -5.66 8.05
N ALA A 31 5.79 -4.78 7.89
CA ALA A 31 5.91 -3.92 6.70
C ALA A 31 6.10 -4.75 5.41
N LEU A 32 6.86 -5.85 5.46
CA LEU A 32 7.01 -6.75 4.32
C LEU A 32 5.71 -7.52 4.04
N VAL A 33 5.12 -8.14 5.05
CA VAL A 33 3.93 -9.00 4.87
C VAL A 33 2.73 -8.18 4.42
N PHE A 34 2.40 -7.10 5.13
CA PHE A 34 1.19 -6.33 4.88
C PHE A 34 1.42 -5.11 3.99
N GLY A 35 2.66 -4.68 3.77
CA GLY A 35 2.99 -3.64 2.78
C GLY A 35 3.35 -4.20 1.40
N VAL A 36 3.96 -5.40 1.31
CA VAL A 36 4.49 -5.93 0.03
C VAL A 36 3.81 -7.21 -0.43
N LEU A 37 3.61 -8.22 0.43
CA LEU A 37 3.09 -9.51 -0.05
C LEU A 37 1.67 -9.42 -0.61
N ILE A 38 0.93 -8.37 -0.24
CA ILE A 38 -0.40 -8.04 -0.79
C ILE A 38 -0.33 -7.82 -2.32
N ASP A 39 0.75 -7.23 -2.85
CA ASP A 39 0.99 -7.08 -4.30
C ASP A 39 1.25 -8.41 -5.01
N GLY A 40 1.49 -9.50 -4.27
CA GLY A 40 1.73 -10.82 -4.84
C GLY A 40 0.62 -11.25 -5.79
N ASN A 41 -0.62 -10.85 -5.51
CA ASN A 41 -1.76 -11.15 -6.36
C ASN A 41 -1.69 -10.44 -7.73
N GLN A 42 -1.12 -9.24 -7.83
CA GLN A 42 -0.87 -8.59 -9.14
C GLN A 42 0.06 -9.42 -10.03
N THR A 43 1.06 -10.08 -9.44
CA THR A 43 2.00 -10.93 -10.17
C THR A 43 1.27 -12.13 -10.79
N ILE A 44 0.34 -12.73 -10.05
CA ILE A 44 -0.53 -13.80 -10.56
C ILE A 44 -1.45 -13.25 -11.66
N GLY A 45 -2.04 -12.07 -11.47
CA GLY A 45 -2.87 -11.39 -12.48
C GLY A 45 -2.14 -11.13 -13.80
N LYS A 46 -0.87 -10.69 -13.73
CA LYS A 46 0.01 -10.53 -14.91
C LYS A 46 0.26 -11.86 -15.60
N ARG A 47 0.56 -12.93 -14.84
CA ARG A 47 0.76 -14.29 -15.38
C ARG A 47 -0.49 -14.82 -16.08
N MET A 48 -1.67 -14.50 -15.55
CA MET A 48 -2.98 -14.86 -16.13
C MET A 48 -3.42 -13.96 -17.30
N ARG A 49 -2.63 -12.95 -17.70
CA ARG A 49 -2.96 -11.99 -18.75
C ARG A 49 -4.30 -11.27 -18.55
N LYS A 50 -4.66 -10.96 -17.29
CA LYS A 50 -5.87 -10.16 -17.01
C LYS A 50 -5.71 -8.74 -17.60
N PRO A 51 -6.80 -8.10 -18.07
CA PRO A 51 -6.79 -6.68 -18.44
C PRO A 51 -6.23 -5.83 -17.30
N GLU A 52 -5.48 -4.76 -17.59
CA GLU A 52 -4.80 -3.94 -16.58
C GLU A 52 -5.74 -3.47 -15.47
N ALA A 53 -6.94 -2.99 -15.85
CA ALA A 53 -8.00 -2.56 -14.94
C ALA A 53 -8.56 -3.68 -14.03
N HIS A 54 -8.22 -4.93 -14.31
CA HIS A 54 -8.69 -6.13 -13.59
C HIS A 54 -7.55 -7.01 -13.05
N LYS A 55 -6.30 -6.54 -13.11
CA LYS A 55 -5.18 -7.28 -12.51
C LYS A 55 -5.26 -7.29 -10.98
N ARG A 56 -5.81 -6.23 -10.41
CA ARG A 56 -6.08 -6.11 -8.97
C ARG A 56 -7.27 -6.97 -8.58
N THR A 57 -7.18 -7.59 -7.43
CA THR A 57 -8.32 -8.28 -6.81
C THR A 57 -8.83 -7.46 -5.65
N TRP A 58 -10.01 -7.80 -5.16
CA TRP A 58 -10.63 -7.20 -3.99
C TRP A 58 -9.75 -7.20 -2.73
N ILE A 59 -8.76 -8.10 -2.67
CA ILE A 59 -7.75 -8.16 -1.62
C ILE A 59 -6.91 -6.88 -1.62
N GLU A 60 -6.64 -6.29 -2.77
CA GLU A 60 -5.87 -5.04 -2.90
C GLU A 60 -6.76 -3.79 -2.85
N GLU A 61 -8.04 -3.94 -2.51
CA GLU A 61 -9.04 -2.87 -2.49
C GLU A 61 -9.48 -2.57 -1.05
N PRO A 62 -10.23 -1.47 -0.79
CA PRO A 62 -10.66 -1.11 0.56
C PRO A 62 -11.40 -2.23 1.30
N PHE A 63 -12.12 -3.08 0.57
CA PHE A 63 -12.77 -4.27 1.13
C PHE A 63 -11.79 -5.34 1.60
N GLY A 64 -10.62 -5.47 0.99
CA GLY A 64 -9.55 -6.34 1.46
C GLY A 64 -9.08 -5.94 2.86
N VAL A 65 -8.99 -4.64 3.14
CA VAL A 65 -8.70 -4.16 4.50
C VAL A 65 -9.77 -4.60 5.49
N LEU A 66 -11.06 -4.45 5.14
CA LEU A 66 -12.17 -4.80 6.03
C LEU A 66 -12.32 -6.32 6.23
N PHE A 67 -12.21 -7.12 5.18
CA PHE A 67 -12.49 -8.56 5.21
C PHE A 67 -11.26 -9.43 5.47
N LEU A 68 -10.04 -8.90 5.28
CA LEU A 68 -8.80 -9.62 5.58
C LEU A 68 -7.96 -8.88 6.61
N GLY A 69 -7.65 -7.61 6.37
CA GLY A 69 -6.77 -6.83 7.26
C GLY A 69 -7.28 -6.76 8.70
N VAL A 70 -8.54 -6.39 8.90
CA VAL A 70 -9.15 -6.28 10.24
C VAL A 70 -9.29 -7.66 10.91
N PRO A 71 -9.87 -8.70 10.29
CA PRO A 71 -9.93 -10.03 10.90
C PRO A 71 -8.56 -10.62 11.24
N LEU A 72 -7.57 -10.50 10.34
CA LEU A 72 -6.22 -10.97 10.60
C LEU A 72 -5.55 -10.18 11.71
N GLY A 73 -5.73 -8.85 11.74
CA GLY A 73 -5.24 -8.00 12.82
C GLY A 73 -5.85 -8.42 14.16
N LEU A 74 -7.17 -8.67 14.21
CA LEU A 74 -7.85 -9.12 15.44
C LEU A 74 -7.30 -10.47 15.90
N LEU A 75 -7.09 -11.40 14.98
CA LEU A 75 -6.49 -12.70 15.27
C LEU A 75 -5.07 -12.54 15.85
N LEU A 76 -4.21 -11.77 15.19
CA LEU A 76 -2.84 -11.53 15.63
C LEU A 76 -2.76 -10.74 16.95
N SER A 77 -3.78 -9.93 17.24
CA SER A 77 -3.87 -9.18 18.50
C SER A 77 -3.99 -10.06 19.74
N SER A 78 -4.37 -11.33 19.57
CA SER A 78 -4.36 -12.33 20.64
C SER A 78 -2.94 -12.66 21.14
N ILE A 79 -1.91 -12.41 20.31
CA ILE A 79 -0.49 -12.62 20.67
C ILE A 79 0.07 -11.37 21.35
N LYS A 80 -0.05 -10.20 20.69
CA LYS A 80 0.31 -8.89 21.23
C LYS A 80 -0.70 -7.86 20.73
N LYS A 81 -1.20 -6.98 21.61
CA LYS A 81 -2.25 -6.01 21.27
C LYS A 81 -1.83 -5.09 20.12
N GLU A 82 -0.55 -4.74 20.04
CA GLU A 82 0.05 -3.91 19.00
C GLU A 82 -0.08 -4.53 17.61
N TYR A 83 -0.14 -5.86 17.50
CA TYR A 83 -0.19 -6.57 16.22
C TYR A 83 -1.44 -6.24 15.42
N TYR A 84 -2.54 -5.86 16.08
CA TYR A 84 -3.73 -5.37 15.39
C TYR A 84 -3.37 -4.20 14.46
N LEU A 85 -2.72 -3.18 15.01
CA LEU A 85 -2.38 -1.96 14.27
C LEU A 85 -1.20 -2.18 13.33
N LEU A 86 -0.23 -3.01 13.72
CA LEU A 86 0.87 -3.41 12.83
C LEU A 86 0.38 -4.14 11.57
N THR A 87 -0.78 -4.80 11.62
CA THR A 87 -1.42 -5.41 10.44
C THR A 87 -2.26 -4.42 9.66
N VAL A 88 -3.19 -3.72 10.32
CA VAL A 88 -4.20 -2.90 9.64
C VAL A 88 -3.57 -1.66 9.00
N ILE A 89 -2.60 -1.02 9.66
CA ILE A 89 -2.01 0.23 9.16
C ILE A 89 -1.25 0.03 7.84
N PRO A 90 -0.28 -0.90 7.72
CA PRO A 90 0.42 -1.11 6.45
C PRO A 90 -0.51 -1.48 5.30
N TYR A 91 -1.52 -2.31 5.58
CA TYR A 91 -2.52 -2.70 4.59
C TYR A 91 -3.34 -1.48 4.13
N ALA A 92 -3.88 -0.71 5.07
CA ALA A 92 -4.66 0.49 4.74
C ALA A 92 -3.83 1.52 3.97
N VAL A 93 -2.57 1.73 4.39
CA VAL A 93 -1.62 2.61 3.72
C VAL A 93 -1.32 2.12 2.31
N HIS A 94 -1.08 0.81 2.14
CA HIS A 94 -0.86 0.20 0.82
C HIS A 94 -2.01 0.50 -0.15
N VAL A 95 -3.26 0.23 0.28
CA VAL A 95 -4.44 0.53 -0.53
C VAL A 95 -4.57 2.03 -0.80
N ALA A 96 -4.42 2.87 0.23
CA ALA A 96 -4.52 4.32 0.06
C ALA A 96 -3.49 4.86 -0.96
N GLN A 97 -2.25 4.37 -0.87
CA GLN A 97 -1.15 4.73 -1.75
C GLN A 97 -1.40 4.37 -3.20
N ASP A 98 -2.01 3.22 -3.43
CA ASP A 98 -2.42 2.84 -4.76
C ASP A 98 -3.47 3.78 -5.34
N TYR A 99 -4.44 4.21 -4.54
CA TYR A 99 -5.45 5.18 -4.96
C TYR A 99 -4.88 6.59 -5.23
N LEU A 100 -3.69 6.91 -4.69
CA LEU A 100 -2.98 8.16 -5.01
C LEU A 100 -2.31 8.14 -6.39
N THR A 101 -2.00 6.95 -6.90
CA THR A 101 -1.18 6.74 -8.12
C THR A 101 -1.95 6.11 -9.29
N ILE A 102 -3.21 5.68 -9.10
CA ILE A 102 -3.98 4.95 -10.13
C ILE A 102 -5.16 5.75 -10.66
N HIS A 103 -5.35 5.60 -11.97
CA HIS A 103 -6.26 6.38 -12.81
C HIS A 103 -7.55 5.68 -13.19
N GLU A 104 -7.60 4.36 -13.04
CA GLU A 104 -8.78 3.55 -13.29
C GLU A 104 -8.73 2.28 -12.44
N VAL A 105 -9.69 2.13 -11.52
CA VAL A 105 -9.84 0.96 -10.65
C VAL A 105 -11.27 0.42 -10.70
N SER A 106 -11.45 -0.83 -10.31
CA SER A 106 -12.77 -1.41 -10.01
C SER A 106 -12.87 -1.60 -8.48
N PRO A 107 -13.18 -0.54 -7.72
CA PRO A 107 -13.02 -0.52 -6.24
C PRO A 107 -13.96 -1.52 -5.55
N LEU A 108 -15.01 -1.93 -6.25
CA LEU A 108 -16.03 -2.87 -5.79
C LEU A 108 -15.80 -4.29 -6.35
N ALA A 109 -14.67 -4.59 -6.99
CA ALA A 109 -14.37 -5.96 -7.40
C ALA A 109 -14.39 -6.89 -6.16
N PRO A 110 -14.86 -8.16 -6.28
CA PRO A 110 -15.41 -8.78 -7.47
C PRO A 110 -16.92 -8.47 -7.68
N PHE A 111 -17.58 -7.79 -6.73
CA PHE A 111 -19.02 -7.56 -6.72
C PHE A 111 -19.49 -6.65 -7.85
N SER A 112 -18.65 -5.71 -8.29
CA SER A 112 -18.91 -4.87 -9.46
C SER A 112 -17.63 -4.68 -10.27
N ARG A 113 -17.78 -4.79 -11.60
CA ARG A 113 -16.72 -4.57 -12.60
C ARG A 113 -16.75 -3.16 -13.18
N LYS A 114 -17.50 -2.25 -12.55
CA LYS A 114 -17.59 -0.87 -13.01
C LYS A 114 -16.26 -0.18 -12.75
N ASN A 115 -15.56 0.16 -13.82
CA ASN A 115 -14.36 0.99 -13.73
C ASN A 115 -14.73 2.39 -13.25
N MET A 116 -13.90 2.92 -12.36
CA MET A 116 -13.98 4.28 -11.85
C MET A 116 -12.62 4.92 -12.03
N LYS A 117 -12.61 6.13 -12.60
CA LYS A 117 -11.39 6.92 -12.65
C LYS A 117 -11.11 7.51 -11.27
N THR A 118 -10.01 7.10 -10.66
CA THR A 118 -9.57 7.57 -9.34
C THR A 118 -8.42 8.56 -9.47
N GLY A 119 -8.16 9.30 -8.39
CA GLY A 119 -7.07 10.27 -8.30
C GLY A 119 -7.55 11.65 -7.85
N PHE A 120 -6.85 12.20 -6.85
CA PHE A 120 -7.18 13.49 -6.25
C PHE A 120 -6.58 14.68 -7.02
N PHE A 121 -5.48 14.49 -7.75
CA PHE A 121 -4.69 15.56 -8.37
C PHE A 121 -4.58 15.40 -9.89
N LYS A 122 -4.34 16.49 -10.63
CA LYS A 122 -3.98 16.40 -12.06
C LYS A 122 -2.66 15.62 -12.19
N SER A 123 -2.53 14.75 -13.19
CA SER A 123 -1.29 14.00 -13.39
C SER A 123 -0.09 14.93 -13.53
N SER A 124 0.91 14.74 -12.68
CA SER A 124 2.12 15.54 -12.72
C SER A 124 3.32 14.76 -12.20
N PRO A 125 4.36 14.56 -13.03
CA PRO A 125 4.41 14.70 -14.49
C PRO A 125 3.56 13.63 -15.18
N ALA A 126 3.18 13.86 -16.44
CA ALA A 126 2.58 12.83 -17.27
C ALA A 126 3.57 11.65 -17.37
N ALA A 127 3.21 10.46 -16.87
CA ALA A 127 4.04 9.29 -17.15
C ALA A 127 3.94 8.94 -18.63
N SER A 128 4.95 8.27 -19.19
CA SER A 128 5.05 8.03 -20.64
C SER A 128 3.90 7.21 -21.24
N TRP A 129 3.10 6.53 -20.42
CA TRP A 129 1.92 5.77 -20.82
C TRP A 129 0.59 6.52 -20.58
N TYR A 130 0.62 7.82 -20.27
CA TYR A 130 -0.57 8.63 -20.03
C TYR A 130 -1.07 9.29 -21.30
N THR A 131 -2.37 9.20 -21.52
CA THR A 131 -3.06 9.91 -22.60
C THR A 131 -3.29 11.39 -22.30
N GLY A 132 -2.92 11.85 -21.10
CA GLY A 132 -3.03 13.25 -20.65
C GLY A 132 -4.40 13.59 -20.04
N ASN A 133 -5.32 12.63 -20.01
CA ASN A 133 -6.65 12.77 -19.41
C ASN A 133 -6.76 12.18 -18.00
N GLU A 134 -5.68 11.56 -17.50
CA GLU A 134 -5.70 10.88 -16.21
C GLU A 134 -5.22 11.77 -15.03
N LYS A 135 -5.72 11.50 -13.81
CA LYS A 135 -5.47 12.26 -12.56
C LYS A 135 -4.72 11.46 -11.50
N GLY A 136 -3.56 11.89 -10.99
CA GLY A 136 -2.82 11.24 -9.88
C GLY A 136 -1.32 11.54 -9.88
N VAL A 137 -0.61 11.24 -8.80
CA VAL A 137 0.79 11.68 -8.64
C VAL A 137 1.74 10.61 -9.20
N SER A 138 2.79 11.05 -9.90
CA SER A 138 3.82 10.11 -10.38
C SER A 138 4.50 9.42 -9.20
N GLU A 139 4.60 8.10 -9.30
CA GLU A 139 5.25 7.25 -8.32
C GLU A 139 6.70 7.68 -7.98
N LYS A 140 7.42 8.27 -8.94
CA LYS A 140 8.80 8.74 -8.71
C LYS A 140 8.86 9.84 -7.64
N TYR A 141 7.84 10.69 -7.56
CA TYR A 141 7.76 11.75 -6.57
C TYR A 141 7.49 11.18 -5.18
N PHE A 142 6.57 10.22 -5.10
CA PHE A 142 6.33 9.47 -3.87
C PHE A 142 7.59 8.77 -3.38
N LEU A 143 8.35 8.13 -4.28
CA LEU A 143 9.60 7.48 -3.91
C LEU A 143 10.64 8.47 -3.37
N ALA A 144 10.81 9.62 -4.03
CA ALA A 144 11.75 10.65 -3.54
C ALA A 144 11.35 11.15 -2.14
N LEU A 145 10.07 11.44 -1.92
CA LEU A 145 9.55 11.85 -0.61
C LEU A 145 9.74 10.76 0.45
N ASN A 146 9.46 9.50 0.10
CA ASN A 146 9.63 8.35 0.98
C ASN A 146 11.09 8.14 1.37
N ILE A 147 12.04 8.30 0.45
CA ILE A 147 13.48 8.20 0.76
C ILE A 147 13.91 9.32 1.71
N LEU A 148 13.48 10.56 1.47
CA LEU A 148 13.79 11.68 2.37
C LEU A 148 13.22 11.45 3.78
N ALA A 149 11.98 10.99 3.86
CA ALA A 149 11.34 10.64 5.13
C ALA A 149 12.04 9.47 5.83
N LEU A 150 12.50 8.45 5.09
CA LEU A 150 13.28 7.35 5.64
C LEU A 150 14.58 7.83 6.26
N VAL A 151 15.34 8.68 5.57
CA VAL A 151 16.59 9.26 6.08
C VAL A 151 16.33 10.04 7.37
N ALA A 152 15.27 10.85 7.41
CA ALA A 152 14.89 11.60 8.60
C ALA A 152 14.53 10.67 9.77
N VAL A 153 13.72 9.63 9.55
CA VAL A 153 13.36 8.67 10.59
C VAL A 153 14.57 7.90 11.09
N VAL A 154 15.46 7.45 10.21
CA VAL A 154 16.70 6.78 10.63
C VAL A 154 17.56 7.71 11.49
N GLY A 155 17.72 8.97 11.08
CA GLY A 155 18.49 9.96 11.83
C GLY A 155 17.89 10.34 13.18
N ILE A 156 16.56 10.24 13.36
CA ILE A 156 15.89 10.58 14.63
C ILE A 156 15.91 9.40 15.61
N TYR A 157 15.76 8.17 15.13
CA TYR A 157 15.52 7.00 15.99
C TYR A 157 16.74 6.08 16.17
N PHE A 158 17.78 6.21 15.34
CA PHE A 158 18.91 5.26 15.32
C PHE A 158 20.30 5.90 15.41
N ILE A 159 20.39 7.23 15.40
CA ILE A 159 21.64 8.00 15.56
C ILE A 159 21.51 8.84 16.83
#